data_AF-A0A8S4SGA6-F1
#
_entry.id   AF-A0A8S4SGA6-F1
#
_cell.length_a   1.000
_cell.length_b   1.000
_cell.length_c   1.000
_cell.angle_alpha   90.00
_cell.angle_beta   90.00
_cell.angle_gamma   90.00
#
_symmetry.space_group_name_H-M   'P 1'
#
loop_
_entity.id
_entity.type
_entity.pdbx_description
1 polymer ?
#
loop_
_entity_poly.entity_id
_entity_poly.type
_entity_poly.pdbx_seq_one_letter_code
_entity_poly.pdbx_strand_id
1 'polypeptide(L)'
;IKGQLLNIILPTPGSLPESANQLAKPARALLMRLLEKDPKVRLRNLRQLQQSAFYLGFNFERIKSKKMSPKCVLENHLASKSSADLYNAKNIKKQEFIEFDQEAVLL
;
A
#
# COMPACT_ATOMS: atom_id res chain seq x y z
N ILE A 1 -13.39 34.39 19.72
CA ILE A 1 -12.30 33.48 19.28
C ILE A 1 -12.94 32.42 18.38
N LYS A 2 -12.98 32.64 17.06
CA LYS A 2 -13.58 31.69 16.11
C LYS A 2 -12.55 30.58 15.88
N GLY A 3 -12.84 29.38 16.39
CA GLY A 3 -12.00 28.20 16.18
C GLY A 3 -11.92 27.91 14.68
N GLN A 4 -10.71 27.98 14.13
CA GLN A 4 -10.38 27.38 12.86
C GLN A 4 -10.54 25.87 13.03
N LEU A 5 -11.66 25.32 12.58
CA LEU A 5 -11.75 23.91 12.25
C LEU A 5 -10.70 23.68 11.16
N LEU A 6 -9.67 22.89 11.47
CA LEU A 6 -8.74 22.40 10.47
C LEU A 6 -9.60 21.72 9.40
N ASN A 7 -9.64 22.28 8.20
CA ASN A 7 -10.29 21.64 7.06
C ASN A 7 -9.54 20.34 6.78
N ILE A 8 -10.00 19.25 7.39
CA ILE A 8 -9.56 17.91 7.07
C ILE A 8 -10.07 17.66 5.66
N ILE A 9 -9.19 17.79 4.67
CA ILE A 9 -9.50 17.47 3.28
C ILE A 9 -9.75 15.97 3.23
N LEU A 10 -11.02 15.57 3.31
CA LEU A 10 -11.40 14.18 3.21
C LEU A 10 -11.09 13.70 1.77
N PRO A 11 -10.30 12.64 1.60
CA PRO A 11 -9.98 12.14 0.27
C PRO A 11 -11.27 11.74 -0.43
N THR A 12 -11.46 12.21 -1.67
CA THR A 12 -12.65 11.87 -2.45
C THR A 12 -12.59 10.38 -2.77
N PRO A 13 -13.69 9.60 -2.58
CA PRO A 13 -13.69 8.18 -2.89
C PRO A 13 -13.28 7.92 -4.35
N GLY A 14 -12.36 6.98 -4.56
CA GLY A 14 -11.81 6.67 -5.89
C GLY A 14 -10.71 7.62 -6.37
N SER A 15 -10.34 8.64 -5.59
CA SER A 15 -9.17 9.49 -5.87
C SER A 15 -7.95 9.04 -5.05
N LEU A 16 -6.76 9.29 -5.60
CA LEU A 16 -5.50 9.11 -4.88
C LEU A 16 -4.99 10.46 -4.36
N PRO A 17 -4.38 10.49 -3.17
CA PRO A 17 -3.74 11.70 -2.65
C PRO A 17 -2.53 12.10 -3.52
N GLU A 18 -2.09 13.35 -3.40
CA GLU A 18 -0.94 13.87 -4.16
C GLU A 18 0.36 13.08 -3.91
N SER A 19 0.50 12.49 -2.72
CA SER A 19 1.63 11.61 -2.38
C SER A 19 1.74 10.41 -3.33
N ALA A 20 0.64 9.96 -3.94
CA ALA A 20 0.64 8.87 -4.90
C ALA A 20 1.32 9.22 -6.23
N ASN A 21 1.64 10.49 -6.50
CA ASN A 21 2.39 10.89 -7.69
C ASN A 21 3.82 10.33 -7.71
N GLN A 22 4.36 9.95 -6.56
CA GLN A 22 5.67 9.31 -6.43
C GLN A 22 5.66 7.83 -6.85
N LEU A 23 4.48 7.22 -6.97
CA LEU A 23 4.33 5.82 -7.36
C LEU A 23 4.48 5.65 -8.86
N ALA A 24 5.02 4.49 -9.26
CA ALA A 24 5.06 4.10 -10.66
C ALA A 24 3.67 4.10 -11.29
N LYS A 25 3.57 4.54 -12.55
CA LYS A 25 2.32 4.54 -13.34
C LYS A 25 1.50 3.24 -13.21
N PRO A 26 2.07 2.02 -13.35
CA PRO A 26 1.30 0.79 -13.19
C PRO A 26 0.76 0.58 -11.76
N ALA A 27 1.48 1.04 -10.73
CA ALA A 27 1.01 0.95 -9.34
C ALA A 27 -0.18 1.88 -9.11
N ARG A 28 -0.12 3.12 -9.61
CA ARG A 28 -1.24 4.08 -9.55
C ARG A 28 -2.47 3.55 -10.27
N ALA A 29 -2.28 2.99 -11.47
CA ALA A 29 -3.38 2.41 -12.25
C ALA A 29 -4.04 1.24 -11.50
N LEU A 30 -3.26 0.38 -10.86
CA LEU A 30 -3.79 -0.70 -10.03
C LEU A 30 -4.61 -0.16 -8.86
N LEU A 31 -4.08 0.84 -8.13
CA LEU A 31 -4.77 1.45 -6.99
C LEU A 31 -6.10 2.10 -7.39
N MET A 32 -6.15 2.84 -8.50
CA MET A 32 -7.38 3.43 -9.01
C MET A 32 -8.46 2.36 -9.26
N ARG A 33 -8.09 1.19 -9.81
CA ARG A 33 -9.04 0.10 -10.06
C ARG A 33 -9.51 -0.63 -8.80
N LEU A 34 -8.67 -0.68 -7.76
CA LEU A 34 -9.00 -1.27 -6.46
C LEU A 34 -9.89 -0.35 -5.63
N LEU A 35 -9.63 0.96 -5.70
CA LEU A 35 -10.34 1.99 -4.95
C LEU A 35 -11.56 2.56 -5.71
N GLU A 36 -11.91 1.96 -6.85
CA GLU A 36 -13.08 2.32 -7.65
C GLU A 36 -14.35 2.38 -6.80
N LYS A 37 -15.13 3.45 -6.95
CA LYS A 37 -16.29 3.72 -6.09
C LYS A 37 -17.42 2.73 -6.37
N ASP A 38 -17.71 2.49 -7.65
CA ASP A 38 -18.75 1.52 -8.04
C ASP A 38 -18.22 0.08 -7.90
N PRO A 39 -18.78 -0.74 -7.01
CA PRO A 39 -18.35 -2.12 -6.82
C PRO A 39 -18.50 -2.99 -8.08
N LYS A 40 -19.39 -2.63 -9.02
CA LYS A 40 -19.61 -3.40 -10.25
C LYS A 40 -18.42 -3.33 -11.20
N VAL A 41 -17.74 -2.18 -11.23
CA VAL A 41 -16.57 -1.95 -12.10
C VAL A 41 -15.23 -2.08 -11.36
N ARG A 42 -15.26 -2.15 -10.03
CA ARG A 42 -14.08 -2.40 -9.19
C ARG A 42 -13.40 -3.72 -9.57
N LEU A 43 -12.07 -3.72 -9.52
CA LEU A 43 -11.28 -4.93 -9.71
C LEU A 43 -11.67 -5.96 -8.63
N ARG A 44 -12.26 -7.08 -9.06
CA ARG A 44 -12.95 -8.03 -8.16
C ARG A 44 -12.40 -9.46 -8.21
N ASN A 45 -11.55 -9.78 -9.18
CA ASN A 45 -11.04 -11.14 -9.32
C ASN A 45 -9.51 -11.19 -9.39
N LEU A 46 -8.97 -12.30 -8.91
CA LEU A 46 -7.52 -12.52 -8.82
C LEU A 46 -6.85 -12.55 -10.20
N ARG A 47 -7.54 -13.06 -11.23
CA ARG A 47 -7.01 -13.11 -12.59
C ARG A 47 -6.74 -11.70 -13.14
N GLN A 48 -7.68 -10.77 -12.95
CA GLN A 48 -7.53 -9.36 -13.33
C GLN A 48 -6.39 -8.69 -12.57
N LEU A 49 -6.21 -9.02 -11.28
CA LEU A 49 -5.07 -8.54 -10.50
C LEU A 49 -3.75 -9.00 -11.12
N GLN A 50 -3.63 -10.30 -11.40
CA GLN A 50 -2.44 -10.94 -11.97
C GLN A 50 -2.10 -10.41 -13.37
N GLN A 51 -3.11 -10.06 -14.17
CA GLN A 51 -2.95 -9.52 -15.52
C GLN A 51 -2.60 -8.03 -15.55
N SER A 52 -2.63 -7.33 -14.41
CA SER A 52 -2.29 -5.91 -14.38
C SER A 52 -0.82 -5.68 -14.71
N ALA A 53 -0.51 -4.54 -15.34
CA ALA A 53 0.86 -4.15 -15.67
C ALA A 53 1.78 -4.01 -14.44
N PHE A 54 1.20 -3.85 -13.25
CA PHE A 54 1.95 -3.84 -11.99
C PHE A 54 2.63 -5.17 -11.70
N TYR A 55 2.00 -6.29 -12.08
CA TYR A 55 2.53 -7.64 -11.86
C TYR A 55 3.25 -8.20 -13.11
N LEU A 56 3.58 -7.36 -14.09
CA LEU A 56 4.35 -7.80 -15.24
C LEU A 56 5.72 -8.32 -14.79
N GLY A 57 6.05 -9.56 -15.17
CA GLY A 57 7.29 -10.24 -14.75
C GLY A 57 7.23 -10.88 -13.35
N PHE A 58 6.12 -10.73 -12.61
CA PHE A 58 5.94 -11.40 -11.33
C PHE A 58 5.55 -12.87 -11.53
N ASN A 59 6.31 -13.79 -10.92
CA ASN A 59 6.07 -15.23 -11.04
C ASN A 59 5.16 -15.75 -9.91
N PHE A 60 3.85 -15.78 -10.16
CA PHE A 60 2.86 -16.28 -9.20
C PHE A 60 3.02 -17.77 -8.85
N GLU A 61 3.52 -18.59 -9.78
CA GLU A 61 3.68 -20.03 -9.56
C GLU A 61 4.76 -20.34 -8.50
N ARG A 62 5.84 -19.54 -8.45
CA ARG A 62 6.87 -19.67 -7.39
C ARG A 62 6.30 -19.41 -6.00
N ILE A 63 5.37 -18.47 -5.88
CA ILE A 63 4.71 -18.15 -4.60
C ILE A 63 3.75 -19.28 -4.20
N LYS A 64 2.90 -19.73 -5.13
CA LYS A 64 1.95 -20.84 -4.87
C LYS A 64 2.66 -22.12 -4.46
N SER A 65 3.80 -22.42 -5.08
CA SER A 65 4.63 -23.59 -4.77
C SER A 65 5.49 -23.42 -3.51
N LYS A 66 5.38 -22.30 -2.78
CA LYS A 66 6.16 -21.97 -1.58
C LYS A 66 7.68 -22.05 -1.79
N LYS A 67 8.14 -21.91 -3.03
CA LYS A 67 9.57 -21.91 -3.40
C LYS A 67 10.28 -20.60 -3.06
N MET A 68 9.55 -19.61 -2.54
CA MET A 68 10.10 -18.35 -2.05
C MET A 68 9.68 -18.12 -0.61
N SER A 69 10.66 -17.93 0.27
CA SER A 69 10.41 -17.48 1.64
C SER A 69 10.01 -16.00 1.64
N PRO A 70 8.93 -15.60 2.33
CA PRO A 70 8.54 -14.19 2.48
C PRO A 70 9.68 -13.33 3.03
N LYS A 71 10.50 -13.89 3.94
CA LYS A 71 11.66 -13.20 4.53
C LYS A 71 12.69 -12.82 3.46
N CYS A 72 13.00 -13.74 2.55
CA CYS A 72 13.95 -13.49 1.45
C CYS A 72 13.44 -12.40 0.49
N VAL A 73 12.14 -12.37 0.20
CA VAL A 73 11.53 -11.31 -0.63
C VAL A 73 11.69 -9.94 0.03
N LEU A 74 11.43 -9.86 1.34
CA LEU A 74 11.58 -8.63 2.12
C LEU A 74 13.03 -8.16 2.18
N GLU A 75 13.97 -9.07 2.45
CA GLU A 75 15.40 -8.77 2.52
C GLU A 75 15.93 -8.27 1.17
N ASN A 76 15.57 -8.91 0.07
CA ASN A 76 15.97 -8.48 -1.26
C ASN A 76 15.42 -7.07 -1.61
N HIS A 77 14.16 -6.79 -1.25
CA HIS A 77 13.57 -5.47 -1.47
C HIS A 77 14.27 -4.39 -0.65
N LEU A 78 14.60 -4.68 0.61
CA LEU A 78 15.31 -3.74 1.48
C LEU A 78 16.77 -3.54 1.06
N ALA A 79 17.45 -4.60 0.61
CA ALA A 79 18.82 -4.51 0.11
C ALA A 79 18.91 -3.72 -1.21
N SER A 80 17.84 -3.73 -2.02
CA SER A 80 17.77 -2.92 -3.25
C SER A 80 17.54 -1.43 -3.01
N LYS A 81 17.06 -1.04 -1.82
CA LYS A 81 16.83 0.36 -1.47
C LYS A 81 18.11 1.00 -0.93
N SER A 82 18.42 2.20 -1.39
CA SER A 82 19.54 3.00 -0.88
C SER A 82 19.37 3.24 0.62
N SER A 83 20.48 3.33 1.36
CA SER A 83 20.49 3.54 2.82
C SER A 83 19.58 4.68 3.28
N ALA A 84 19.42 5.73 2.48
CA ALA A 84 18.50 6.86 2.73
C ALA A 84 17.01 6.45 2.85
N ASP A 85 16.55 5.49 2.05
CA ASP A 85 15.15 5.02 2.06
C ASP A 85 14.83 4.14 3.29
N LEU A 86 15.85 3.49 3.87
CA LEU A 86 15.69 2.69 5.08
C LEU A 86 15.56 3.56 6.35
N TYR A 87 16.17 4.74 6.39
CA TYR A 87 16.04 5.66 7.54
C TYR A 87 14.60 6.17 7.69
N ASN A 88 13.91 6.48 6.59
CA ASN A 88 12.49 6.83 6.63
C ASN A 88 11.60 5.64 7.05
N ALA A 89 11.86 4.44 6.54
CA ALA A 89 11.08 3.24 6.91
C ALA A 89 11.24 2.85 8.39
N LYS A 90 12.43 3.05 8.99
CA LYS A 90 12.66 2.78 10.43
C LYS A 90 11.94 3.78 11.34
N ASN A 91 11.82 5.04 10.91
CA ASN A 91 11.07 6.05 11.66
C ASN A 91 9.55 5.84 11.56
N ILE A 92 9.04 5.47 10.38
CA ILE A 92 7.61 5.16 10.16
C ILE A 92 7.15 3.94 10.98
N LYS A 93 7.95 2.86 11.02
CA LYS A 93 7.62 1.67 11.82
C LYS A 93 7.51 1.92 13.33
N LYS A 94 8.13 2.98 13.84
CA LYS A 94 8.07 3.32 15.27
C LYS A 94 6.76 4.04 15.65
N GLN A 95 6.01 4.57 14.68
CA GLN A 95 4.77 5.31 14.91
C GLN A 95 3.50 4.59 14.39
N GLU A 96 3.61 3.63 13.47
CA GLU A 96 2.43 3.02 12.81
C GLU A 96 1.95 1.67 13.40
N PHE A 97 2.69 1.02 14.30
CA PHE A 97 2.15 -0.13 15.04
C PHE A 97 1.43 0.35 16.29
N ILE A 98 0.34 1.10 16.10
CA ILE A 98 -0.75 1.10 17.07
C ILE A 98 -1.41 -0.26 16.89
N GLU A 99 -1.24 -1.11 17.89
CA GLU A 99 -1.72 -2.48 17.94
C GLU A 99 -3.22 -2.52 17.66
N PHE A 100 -3.57 -2.94 16.44
CA PHE A 100 -4.95 -3.10 16.00
C PHE A 100 -5.62 -4.14 16.92
N ASP A 101 -6.59 -3.68 17.71
CA ASP A 101 -7.43 -4.37 18.71
C ASP A 101 -7.04 -4.32 20.20
N GLN A 102 -6.10 -3.48 20.65
CA GLN A 102 -6.02 -3.19 22.09
C GLN A 102 -7.01 -2.09 22.49
N GLU A 103 -8.09 -2.46 23.18
CA GLU A 103 -8.91 -1.51 23.95
C GLU A 103 -7.97 -0.72 24.86
N ALA A 104 -7.98 0.61 24.71
CA ALA A 104 -7.25 1.50 25.59
C ALA A 104 -7.85 1.39 27.00
N VAL A 105 -7.31 0.49 27.82
CA VAL A 105 -7.59 0.46 29.25
C VAL A 105 -6.94 1.71 29.84
N LEU A 106 -7.76 2.73 30.08
CA LEU A 106 -7.41 3.86 30.92
C LEU A 106 -7.28 3.33 32.35
N LEU A 107 -6.06 3.33 32.89
CA LEU A 107 -5.83 3.31 34.34
C LEU A 107 -5.78 4.74 34.85
#